data_AF-A5KZE1-F1
#
_entry.id   AF-A5KZE1-F1
#
_cell.length_a   1.000
_cell.length_b   1.000
_cell.length_c   1.000
_cell.angle_alpha   90.00
_cell.angle_beta   90.00
_cell.angle_gamma   90.00
#
_symmetry.space_group_name_H-M   'P 1'
#
loop_
_entity.id
_entity.type
_entity.pdbx_description
1 polymer ?
#
loop_
_entity_poly.entity_id
_entity_poly.type
_entity_poly.pdbx_seq_one_letter_code
_entity_poly.pdbx_strand_id
1 'polypeptide(L)'
;MACKSLAVIMSGLLLTSTVAIANEESNQTAEQAAKELANPNTAYASLNLKLQYSGGYDGGGDSFATVLQPTLPFPMENGDKIIFRPAISYVQNDFNVNTPTSSQHMDQSGVSDISFDLAYAPKMEGGTIAAFGVFASLPTGSSEFTADQFAIGPEFMYGKVSAERVVGVFPSHLYGVSGNGADKSDTRINKTSTQLFWVELLEDGR
;
A
#
# COMPACT_ATOMS: atom_id res chain seq x y z
N MET A 1 -18.96 27.44 -12.24
CA MET A 1 -19.06 25.97 -12.27
C MET A 1 -17.68 25.44 -12.60
N ALA A 2 -16.95 24.96 -11.59
CA ALA A 2 -15.60 24.42 -11.79
C ALA A 2 -15.71 22.92 -12.07
N CYS A 3 -15.44 22.52 -13.30
CA CYS A 3 -15.29 21.13 -13.67
C CYS A 3 -13.98 20.64 -13.05
N LYS A 4 -14.06 19.86 -11.97
CA LYS A 4 -12.88 19.24 -11.36
C LYS A 4 -12.41 18.14 -12.32
N SER A 5 -11.22 18.32 -12.88
CA SER A 5 -10.55 17.34 -13.74
C SER A 5 -10.41 16.03 -12.98
N LEU A 6 -11.07 14.98 -13.47
CA LEU A 6 -10.87 13.61 -13.02
C LEU A 6 -9.48 13.18 -13.51
N ALA A 7 -8.44 13.39 -12.71
CA ALA A 7 -7.11 12.85 -13.00
C ALA A 7 -7.15 11.33 -12.81
N VAL A 8 -7.32 10.60 -13.92
CA VAL A 8 -7.08 9.15 -13.97
C VAL A 8 -5.57 8.96 -14.01
N ILE A 9 -4.95 8.80 -12.85
CA ILE A 9 -3.57 8.31 -12.76
C ILE A 9 -3.65 6.81 -13.09
N MET A 10 -3.15 6.44 -14.27
CA MET A 10 -3.10 5.07 -14.73
C MET A 10 -2.20 4.29 -13.77
N SER A 11 -2.82 3.42 -12.96
CA SER A 11 -2.18 2.68 -11.89
C SER A 11 -1.00 1.87 -12.41
N GLY A 12 0.18 2.14 -11.86
CA GLY A 12 1.40 1.40 -12.16
C GLY A 12 1.26 -0.09 -11.85
N LEU A 13 2.01 -0.89 -12.60
CA LEU A 13 2.17 -2.33 -12.37
C LEU A 13 3.00 -2.52 -11.09
N LEU A 14 2.35 -2.87 -9.98
CA LEU A 14 3.06 -3.25 -8.74
C LEU A 14 3.65 -4.66 -8.92
N LEU A 15 4.95 -4.74 -9.17
CA LEU A 15 5.73 -5.96 -8.97
C LEU A 15 6.23 -5.94 -7.53
N THR A 16 5.51 -6.61 -6.63
CA THR A 16 5.99 -6.84 -5.26
C THR A 16 6.80 -8.13 -5.21
N SER A 17 8.11 -8.03 -5.07
CA SER A 17 8.96 -9.17 -4.73
C SER A 17 9.03 -9.33 -3.21
N THR A 18 8.28 -10.30 -2.68
CA THR A 18 8.41 -10.73 -1.29
C THR A 18 9.59 -11.69 -1.19
N VAL A 19 10.66 -11.29 -0.48
CA VAL A 19 11.76 -12.22 -0.15
C VAL A 19 11.46 -12.81 1.23
N ALA A 20 11.18 -14.11 1.27
CA ALA A 20 11.04 -14.88 2.50
C ALA A 20 12.30 -15.72 2.72
N ILE A 21 12.79 -15.77 3.96
CA ILE A 21 13.84 -16.71 4.37
C ILE A 21 13.12 -17.99 4.80
N ALA A 22 13.21 -19.05 4.00
CA ALA A 22 12.65 -20.36 4.33
C ALA A 22 13.75 -21.42 4.46
N ASN A 23 13.67 -22.26 5.48
CA ASN A 23 14.46 -23.49 5.59
C ASN A 23 13.77 -24.59 4.76
N GLU A 24 14.56 -25.39 4.03
CA GLU A 24 14.06 -26.51 3.23
C GLU A 24 13.39 -27.56 4.11
N GLU A 25 12.11 -27.85 3.87
CA GLU A 25 11.44 -29.09 4.28
C GLU A 25 10.16 -29.32 3.44
N SER A 26 9.92 -30.58 3.04
CA SER A 26 8.78 -31.21 2.31
C SER A 26 7.80 -30.37 1.46
N ASN A 27 7.38 -30.90 0.29
CA ASN A 27 6.39 -30.23 -0.60
C ASN A 27 5.12 -29.74 0.12
N GLN A 28 4.62 -30.49 1.11
CA GLN A 28 3.44 -30.10 1.90
C GLN A 28 3.70 -28.86 2.78
N THR A 29 4.89 -28.77 3.38
CA THR A 29 5.31 -27.60 4.16
C THR A 29 5.52 -26.39 3.25
N ALA A 30 6.08 -26.59 2.05
CA ALA A 30 6.31 -25.54 1.07
C ALA A 30 5.01 -24.93 0.54
N GLU A 31 4.00 -25.75 0.23
CA GLU A 31 2.68 -25.27 -0.23
C GLU A 31 1.92 -24.53 0.86
N GLN A 32 1.99 -25.00 2.10
CA GLN A 32 1.39 -24.32 3.24
C GLN A 32 2.09 -22.99 3.52
N ALA A 33 3.42 -22.92 3.39
CA ALA A 33 4.18 -21.69 3.48
C ALA A 33 3.82 -20.71 2.34
N ALA A 34 3.67 -21.18 1.09
CA ALA A 34 3.29 -20.35 -0.04
C ALA A 34 1.88 -19.75 0.15
N LYS A 35 0.92 -20.54 0.60
CA LYS A 35 -0.43 -20.05 0.95
C LYS A 35 -0.41 -19.01 2.06
N GLU A 36 0.38 -19.26 3.10
CA GLU A 36 0.50 -18.34 4.23
C GLU A 36 1.29 -17.07 3.84
N LEU A 37 2.21 -17.12 2.87
CA LEU A 37 2.92 -15.94 2.32
C LEU A 37 2.03 -15.11 1.38
N ALA A 38 1.16 -15.76 0.60
CA ALA A 38 0.20 -15.08 -0.26
C ALA A 38 -0.94 -14.40 0.55
N ASN A 39 -1.15 -14.84 1.78
CA ASN A 39 -2.10 -14.22 2.70
C ASN A 39 -1.54 -12.87 3.21
N PRO A 40 -2.14 -11.72 2.88
CA PRO A 40 -1.68 -10.42 3.37
C PRO A 40 -1.84 -10.24 4.89
N ASN A 41 -2.65 -11.09 5.54
CA ASN A 41 -2.81 -11.15 7.00
C ASN A 41 -1.98 -12.27 7.65
N THR A 42 -0.89 -12.68 7.01
CA THR A 42 0.01 -13.74 7.50
C THR A 42 0.46 -13.53 8.93
N ALA A 43 0.64 -14.64 9.67
CA ALA A 43 1.26 -14.61 10.99
C ALA A 43 2.79 -14.41 10.95
N TYR A 44 3.41 -14.43 9.76
CA TYR A 44 4.84 -14.24 9.60
C TYR A 44 5.21 -12.77 9.46
N ALA A 45 6.23 -12.35 10.22
CA ALA A 45 6.87 -11.08 9.96
C ALA A 45 7.53 -11.12 8.57
N SER A 46 7.32 -10.10 7.77
CA SER A 46 7.90 -10.00 6.43
C SER A 46 8.44 -8.60 6.18
N LEU A 47 9.39 -8.48 5.25
CA LEU A 47 9.87 -7.19 4.76
C LEU A 47 9.57 -7.09 3.28
N ASN A 48 8.74 -6.12 2.92
CA ASN A 48 8.38 -5.86 1.53
C ASN A 48 9.21 -4.70 0.99
N LEU A 49 9.90 -4.93 -0.12
CA LEU A 49 10.50 -3.86 -0.92
C LEU A 49 9.67 -3.73 -2.20
N LYS A 50 9.01 -2.58 -2.38
CA LYS A 50 8.18 -2.30 -3.56
C LYS A 50 8.88 -1.27 -4.42
N LEU A 51 9.09 -1.61 -5.69
CA LEU A 51 9.56 -0.68 -6.70
C LEU A 51 8.37 -0.28 -7.55
N GLN A 52 8.01 0.99 -7.49
CA GLN A 52 6.84 1.53 -8.18
C GLN A 52 7.29 2.53 -9.24
N TYR A 53 6.91 2.27 -10.48
CA TYR A 53 7.11 3.18 -11.59
C TYR A 53 5.77 3.81 -11.97
N SER A 54 5.76 5.12 -12.14
CA SER A 54 4.65 5.89 -12.69
C SER A 54 5.15 6.67 -13.89
N GLY A 55 4.45 6.57 -15.02
CA GLY A 55 4.79 7.28 -16.25
C GLY A 55 3.53 7.71 -16.99
N GLY A 56 3.68 8.29 -18.17
CA GLY A 56 2.54 8.76 -18.97
C GLY A 56 1.98 10.11 -18.48
N TYR A 57 2.82 10.94 -17.85
CA TYR A 57 2.49 12.32 -17.55
C TYR A 57 2.27 13.11 -18.86
N ASP A 58 1.30 14.03 -18.86
CA ASP A 58 0.90 14.81 -20.04
C ASP A 58 2.06 15.64 -20.63
N GLY A 59 3.05 16.00 -19.82
CA GLY A 59 4.29 16.65 -20.27
C GLY A 59 5.48 15.71 -20.51
N GLY A 60 5.30 14.41 -20.38
CA GLY A 60 6.36 13.41 -20.44
C GLY A 60 7.17 13.29 -19.15
N GLY A 61 8.03 12.28 -19.12
CA GLY A 61 8.82 11.87 -17.97
C GLY A 61 8.15 10.80 -17.11
N ASP A 62 8.72 10.55 -15.94
CA ASP A 62 8.35 9.49 -15.02
C ASP A 62 8.63 9.80 -13.54
N SER A 63 8.16 8.92 -12.68
CA SER A 63 8.39 8.94 -11.24
C SER A 63 8.66 7.52 -10.76
N PHE A 64 9.68 7.38 -9.92
CA PHE A 64 10.08 6.12 -9.32
C PHE A 64 10.00 6.20 -7.80
N ALA A 65 9.32 5.25 -7.18
CA ALA A 65 9.21 5.15 -5.73
C ALA A 65 9.70 3.79 -5.22
N THR A 66 10.67 3.83 -4.30
CA THR A 66 11.15 2.67 -3.55
C THR A 66 10.49 2.68 -2.18
N VAL A 67 9.65 1.69 -1.90
CA VAL A 67 8.91 1.58 -0.63
C VAL A 67 9.44 0.41 0.19
N LEU A 68 9.85 0.71 1.42
CA LEU A 68 10.17 -0.27 2.44
C LEU A 68 8.96 -0.41 3.37
N GLN A 69 8.35 -1.59 3.40
CA GLN A 69 7.14 -1.85 4.19
C GLN A 69 7.23 -3.19 4.92
N PRO A 70 7.78 -3.22 6.15
CA PRO A 70 7.68 -4.40 6.99
C PRO A 70 6.24 -4.67 7.40
N THR A 71 5.89 -5.95 7.54
CA THR A 71 4.65 -6.41 8.15
C THR A 71 4.97 -7.04 9.48
N LEU A 72 4.39 -6.48 10.55
CA LEU A 72 4.59 -6.90 11.93
C LEU A 72 3.27 -7.44 12.49
N PRO A 73 3.05 -8.77 12.42
CA PRO A 73 1.90 -9.40 13.03
C PRO A 73 2.14 -9.69 14.51
N PHE A 74 1.12 -9.44 15.33
CA PHE A 74 1.05 -9.75 16.75
C PHE A 74 -0.10 -10.74 16.94
N PRO A 75 0.17 -12.06 16.90
CA PRO A 75 -0.85 -13.08 17.08
C PRO A 75 -1.38 -13.10 18.52
N MET A 76 -2.67 -13.40 18.65
CA MET A 76 -3.39 -13.50 19.92
C MET A 76 -3.71 -14.97 20.25
N GLU A 77 -4.03 -15.27 21.50
CA GLU A 77 -4.31 -16.65 21.96
C GLU A 77 -5.51 -17.30 21.23
N ASN A 78 -6.48 -16.50 20.80
CA ASN A 78 -7.65 -16.95 20.05
C ASN A 78 -7.39 -17.14 18.54
N GLY A 79 -6.18 -16.86 18.07
CA GLY A 79 -5.76 -16.96 16.66
C GLY A 79 -6.00 -15.70 15.83
N ASP A 80 -6.60 -14.66 16.41
CA ASP A 80 -6.66 -13.34 15.80
C ASP A 80 -5.27 -12.71 15.75
N LYS A 81 -5.14 -11.63 14.97
CA LYS A 81 -3.89 -10.89 14.83
C LYS A 81 -4.16 -9.40 14.91
N ILE A 82 -3.26 -8.68 15.55
CA ILE A 82 -3.08 -7.24 15.30
C ILE A 82 -1.91 -7.12 14.34
N ILE A 83 -2.05 -6.35 13.27
CA ILE A 83 -1.04 -6.22 12.22
C ILE A 83 -0.66 -4.74 12.14
N PHE A 84 0.63 -4.46 12.29
CA PHE A 84 1.20 -3.14 12.09
C PHE A 84 2.11 -3.14 10.86
N ARG A 85 1.87 -2.23 9.92
CA ARG A 85 2.62 -2.15 8.65
C ARG A 85 3.06 -0.72 8.36
N PRO A 86 4.19 -0.25 8.92
CA PRO A 86 4.73 1.04 8.53
C PRO A 86 5.30 0.97 7.11
N ALA A 87 5.21 2.07 6.37
CA ALA A 87 5.73 2.21 5.02
C ALA A 87 6.54 3.50 4.92
N ILE A 88 7.79 3.36 4.49
CA ILE A 88 8.71 4.45 4.21
C ILE A 88 9.00 4.42 2.72
N SER A 89 8.79 5.53 2.01
CA SER A 89 9.03 5.60 0.57
C SER A 89 10.06 6.66 0.24
N TYR A 90 11.01 6.32 -0.63
CA TYR A 90 11.87 7.28 -1.29
C TYR A 90 11.38 7.46 -2.73
N VAL A 91 11.09 8.70 -3.12
CA VAL A 91 10.52 9.06 -4.41
C VAL A 91 11.54 9.86 -5.21
N GLN A 92 11.61 9.60 -6.51
CA GLN A 92 12.40 10.32 -7.49
C GLN A 92 11.46 10.71 -8.62
N ASN A 93 11.26 12.00 -8.81
CA ASN A 93 10.43 12.57 -9.86
C ASN A 93 11.34 13.16 -10.94
N ASP A 94 11.05 12.81 -12.18
CA ASP A 94 11.61 13.42 -13.38
C ASP A 94 10.48 13.51 -14.42
N PHE A 95 9.56 14.46 -14.23
CA PHE A 95 8.42 14.63 -15.12
C PHE A 95 8.03 16.09 -15.33
N ASN A 96 7.35 16.36 -16.45
CA ASN A 96 6.81 17.68 -16.71
C ASN A 96 5.33 17.75 -16.35
N VAL A 97 4.95 18.83 -15.66
CA VAL A 97 3.56 19.22 -15.45
C VAL A 97 3.24 20.36 -16.39
N ASN A 98 2.36 20.09 -17.35
CA ASN A 98 1.80 21.11 -18.22
C ASN A 98 0.48 21.63 -17.63
N THR A 99 0.38 22.94 -17.52
CA THR A 99 -0.88 23.65 -17.27
C THR A 99 -1.22 24.48 -18.50
N PRO A 100 -2.47 24.94 -18.67
CA PRO A 100 -2.84 25.79 -19.80
C PRO A 100 -2.00 27.07 -19.94
N THR A 101 -1.33 27.51 -18.86
CA THR A 101 -0.58 28.77 -18.82
C THR A 101 0.92 28.60 -18.54
N SER A 102 1.40 27.40 -18.22
CA SER A 102 2.80 27.15 -17.89
C SER A 102 3.19 25.69 -18.03
N SER A 103 4.44 25.42 -18.38
CA SER A 103 5.07 24.10 -18.22
C SER A 103 6.08 24.18 -17.09
N GLN A 104 6.08 23.21 -16.18
CA GLN A 104 7.03 23.09 -15.08
C GLN A 104 7.69 21.73 -15.14
N HIS A 105 9.01 21.70 -15.00
CA HIS A 105 9.78 20.46 -14.89
C HIS A 105 9.98 20.12 -13.41
N MET A 106 9.54 18.94 -13.01
CA MET A 106 9.66 18.41 -11.66
C MET A 106 10.83 17.43 -11.63
N ASP A 107 11.99 17.92 -11.21
CA ASP A 107 13.19 17.13 -10.92
C ASP A 107 13.49 17.23 -9.42
N GLN A 108 12.93 16.31 -8.65
CA GLN A 108 12.99 16.31 -7.19
C GLN A 108 13.06 14.89 -6.68
N SER A 109 13.81 14.68 -5.60
CA SER A 109 13.82 13.41 -4.89
C SER A 109 13.83 13.60 -3.39
N GLY A 110 13.25 12.65 -2.67
CA GLY A 110 13.06 12.78 -1.23
C GLY A 110 12.26 11.66 -0.62
N VAL A 111 12.13 11.70 0.70
CA VAL A 111 11.36 10.73 1.46
C VAL A 111 9.92 11.24 1.56
N SER A 112 8.94 10.38 1.26
CA SER A 112 7.53 10.71 1.47
C SER A 112 7.18 10.70 2.95
N ASP A 113 6.02 11.27 3.28
CA ASP A 113 5.39 11.03 4.59
C ASP A 113 5.37 9.53 4.92
N ILE A 114 5.77 9.21 6.16
CA ILE A 114 5.72 7.84 6.66
C ILE A 114 4.25 7.53 6.90
N SER A 115 3.79 6.43 6.31
CA SER A 115 2.42 5.94 6.52
C SER A 115 2.44 4.62 7.27
N PHE A 116 1.32 4.24 7.87
CA PHE A 116 1.17 2.93 8.48
C PHE A 116 -0.27 2.45 8.48
N ASP A 117 -0.41 1.13 8.38
CA ASP A 117 -1.65 0.41 8.65
C ASP A 117 -1.59 -0.18 10.07
N LEU A 118 -2.65 -0.04 10.85
CA LEU A 118 -2.85 -0.76 12.10
C LEU A 118 -4.21 -1.46 12.05
N ALA A 119 -4.18 -2.77 11.83
CA ALA A 119 -5.37 -3.55 11.55
C ALA A 119 -5.54 -4.69 12.56
N TYR A 120 -6.78 -4.97 12.92
CA TYR A 120 -7.16 -6.22 13.56
C TYR A 120 -7.71 -7.18 12.50
N ALA A 121 -7.15 -8.39 12.48
CA ALA A 121 -7.47 -9.44 11.53
C ALA A 121 -8.01 -10.66 12.30
N PRO A 122 -9.34 -10.85 12.36
CA PRO A 122 -9.91 -12.00 13.05
C PRO A 122 -9.52 -13.31 12.35
N LYS A 123 -9.43 -14.38 13.13
CA LYS A 123 -9.37 -15.74 12.58
C LYS A 123 -10.70 -16.07 11.94
N MET A 124 -10.68 -16.33 10.65
CA MET A 124 -11.86 -16.64 9.86
C MET A 124 -11.77 -18.06 9.30
N GLU A 125 -12.93 -18.70 9.11
CA GLU A 125 -13.03 -20.05 8.56
C GLU A 125 -13.35 -20.04 7.05
N GLY A 126 -13.19 -21.21 6.42
CA GLY A 126 -13.59 -21.43 5.03
C GLY A 126 -12.83 -20.55 4.03
N GLY A 127 -11.53 -20.35 4.27
CA GLY A 127 -10.64 -19.56 3.41
C GLY A 127 -10.98 -18.08 3.34
N THR A 128 -11.86 -17.58 4.20
CA THR A 128 -12.15 -16.14 4.25
C THR A 128 -11.00 -15.41 4.92
N ILE A 129 -10.61 -14.25 4.40
CA ILE A 129 -9.70 -13.34 5.09
C ILE A 129 -10.38 -11.99 5.25
N ALA A 130 -10.21 -11.39 6.42
CA ALA A 130 -10.71 -10.06 6.70
C ALA A 130 -9.75 -9.34 7.64
N ALA A 131 -9.67 -8.02 7.50
CA ALA A 131 -9.04 -7.16 8.47
C ALA A 131 -9.76 -5.81 8.47
N PHE A 132 -9.75 -5.12 9.61
CA PHE A 132 -10.26 -3.77 9.72
C PHE A 132 -9.38 -2.97 10.66
N GLY A 133 -9.22 -1.69 10.39
CA GLY A 133 -8.23 -0.91 11.10
C GLY A 133 -8.25 0.55 10.74
N VAL A 134 -7.09 1.17 10.95
CA VAL A 134 -6.82 2.54 10.52
C VAL A 134 -5.59 2.57 9.62
N PHE A 135 -5.70 3.38 8.57
CA PHE A 135 -4.55 3.83 7.79
C PHE A 135 -4.21 5.26 8.21
N ALA A 136 -2.94 5.54 8.43
CA ALA A 136 -2.47 6.85 8.87
C ALA A 136 -1.22 7.30 8.09
N SER A 137 -1.04 8.61 8.00
CA SER A 137 0.11 9.28 7.38
C SER A 137 0.63 10.35 8.32
N LEU A 138 1.93 10.34 8.58
CA LEU A 138 2.63 11.28 9.44
C LEU A 138 3.38 12.32 8.61
N PRO A 139 3.34 13.62 8.98
CA PRO A 139 4.02 14.69 8.24
C PRO A 139 5.52 14.67 8.53
N THR A 140 6.23 13.71 7.96
CA THR A 140 7.66 13.45 8.18
C THR A 140 8.47 13.48 6.89
N GLY A 141 7.81 13.65 5.74
CA GLY A 141 8.46 13.71 4.44
C GLY A 141 9.34 14.94 4.26
N SER A 142 10.16 14.91 3.21
CA SER A 142 10.88 16.08 2.71
C SER A 142 9.91 17.17 2.26
N SER A 143 10.34 18.44 2.18
CA SER A 143 9.50 19.60 1.87
C SER A 143 8.65 19.45 0.60
N GLU A 144 9.16 18.73 -0.40
CA GLU A 144 8.50 18.49 -1.69
C GLU A 144 7.58 17.27 -1.67
N PHE A 145 7.65 16.44 -0.63
CA PHE A 145 7.03 15.11 -0.54
C PHE A 145 6.17 14.89 0.72
N THR A 146 6.03 15.92 1.55
CA THR A 146 5.12 15.94 2.69
C THR A 146 3.81 16.64 2.35
N ALA A 147 2.72 16.17 2.94
CA ALA A 147 1.43 16.87 2.90
C ALA A 147 1.28 17.89 4.04
N ASP A 148 2.31 18.06 4.89
CA ASP A 148 2.33 18.95 6.07
C ASP A 148 1.11 18.76 6.99
N GLN A 149 0.60 17.54 7.04
CA GLN A 149 -0.55 17.19 7.87
C GLN A 149 -0.50 15.73 8.34
N PHE A 150 -0.94 15.52 9.56
CA PHE A 150 -1.34 14.19 10.03
C PHE A 150 -2.70 13.85 9.44
N ALA A 151 -2.80 12.69 8.80
CA ALA A 151 -4.03 12.17 8.27
C ALA A 151 -4.27 10.75 8.77
N ILE A 152 -5.53 10.42 9.05
CA ILE A 152 -5.93 9.11 9.52
C ILE A 152 -7.35 8.82 9.06
N GLY A 153 -7.68 7.54 8.87
CA GLY A 153 -9.05 7.13 8.65
C GLY A 153 -9.18 5.61 8.55
N PRO A 154 -10.41 5.13 8.31
CA PRO A 154 -10.69 3.70 8.36
C PRO A 154 -10.10 2.97 7.16
N GLU A 155 -9.70 1.73 7.41
CA GLU A 155 -9.31 0.77 6.38
C GLU A 155 -10.02 -0.57 6.60
N PHE A 156 -10.27 -1.29 5.51
CA PHE A 156 -10.89 -2.61 5.56
C PHE A 156 -10.31 -3.50 4.47
N MET A 157 -10.13 -4.77 4.78
CA MET A 157 -9.74 -5.81 3.83
C MET A 157 -10.74 -6.94 3.90
N TYR A 158 -11.10 -7.46 2.73
CA TYR A 158 -11.86 -8.69 2.61
C TYR A 158 -11.41 -9.50 1.40
N GLY A 159 -11.33 -10.81 1.56
CA GLY A 159 -10.90 -11.69 0.50
C GLY A 159 -11.21 -13.16 0.74
N LYS A 160 -10.87 -13.96 -0.27
CA LYS A 160 -11.01 -15.41 -0.28
C LYS A 160 -9.71 -16.05 -0.74
N VAL A 161 -9.25 -17.01 0.04
CA VAL A 161 -8.14 -17.92 -0.22
C VAL A 161 -8.74 -19.26 -0.62
N SER A 162 -8.44 -19.74 -1.81
CA SER A 162 -8.72 -21.11 -2.27
C SER A 162 -7.41 -21.88 -2.42
N ALA A 163 -7.49 -23.11 -2.96
CA ALA A 163 -6.30 -23.89 -3.27
C ALA A 163 -5.44 -23.22 -4.36
N GLU A 164 -6.09 -22.62 -5.35
CA GLU A 164 -5.46 -22.11 -6.58
C GLU A 164 -5.23 -20.60 -6.57
N ARG A 165 -5.97 -19.83 -5.75
CA ARG A 165 -5.89 -18.37 -5.81
C ARG A 165 -6.24 -17.67 -4.50
N VAL A 166 -5.72 -16.46 -4.38
CA VAL A 166 -6.13 -15.49 -3.36
C VAL A 166 -6.69 -14.26 -4.07
N VAL A 167 -7.90 -13.86 -3.71
CA VAL A 167 -8.57 -12.70 -4.30
C VAL A 167 -9.12 -11.82 -3.22
N GLY A 168 -9.04 -10.50 -3.38
CA GLY A 168 -9.61 -9.60 -2.40
C GLY A 168 -9.57 -8.13 -2.77
N VAL A 169 -10.12 -7.35 -1.85
CA VAL A 169 -10.31 -5.91 -1.96
C VAL A 169 -9.91 -5.25 -0.66
N PHE A 170 -9.35 -4.06 -0.78
CA PHE A 170 -8.81 -3.28 0.31
C PHE A 170 -9.20 -1.80 0.16
N PRO A 171 -10.45 -1.42 0.53
CA PRO A 171 -10.83 -0.02 0.60
C PRO A 171 -10.23 0.68 1.83
N SER A 172 -9.87 1.94 1.66
CA SER A 172 -9.49 2.85 2.74
C SER A 172 -9.98 4.26 2.47
N HIS A 173 -10.20 5.01 3.53
CA HIS A 173 -10.47 6.44 3.46
C HIS A 173 -9.54 7.17 4.40
N LEU A 174 -8.86 8.19 3.91
CA LEU A 174 -7.90 8.98 4.67
C LEU A 174 -8.37 10.43 4.73
N TYR A 175 -8.35 11.00 5.93
CA TYR A 175 -8.77 12.37 6.19
C TYR A 175 -7.70 13.13 7.00
N GLY A 176 -7.34 14.34 6.57
CA GLY A 176 -6.40 15.21 7.27
C GLY A 176 -7.00 15.77 8.55
N VAL A 177 -6.33 15.53 9.68
CA VAL A 177 -6.82 15.87 11.04
C VAL A 177 -6.10 17.08 11.62
N SER A 178 -4.80 17.23 11.41
CA SER A 178 -4.01 18.33 11.98
C SER A 178 -2.79 18.67 11.14
N GLY A 179 -2.26 19.89 11.30
CA GLY A 179 -1.10 20.40 10.55
C GLY A 179 -1.51 21.41 9.49
N ASN A 180 -0.55 22.19 9.00
CA ASN A 180 -0.80 23.31 8.08
C ASN A 180 -1.56 22.87 6.81
N GLY A 181 -1.29 21.65 6.33
CA GLY A 181 -1.99 21.09 5.18
C GLY A 181 -3.47 20.81 5.44
N ALA A 182 -3.88 20.59 6.68
CA ALA A 182 -5.28 20.31 7.05
C ALA A 182 -6.14 21.57 7.27
N ASP A 183 -5.51 22.74 7.43
CA ASP A 183 -6.20 24.00 7.74
C ASP A 183 -7.06 24.54 6.58
N LYS A 184 -6.75 24.15 5.34
CA LYS A 184 -7.48 24.59 4.15
C LYS A 184 -8.13 23.42 3.43
N SER A 185 -9.33 23.64 2.88
CA SER A 185 -10.10 22.59 2.23
C SER A 185 -9.51 22.10 0.90
N ASP A 186 -8.68 22.90 0.25
CA ASP A 186 -8.01 22.58 -1.03
C ASP A 186 -6.73 21.76 -0.83
N THR A 187 -6.05 21.89 0.32
CA THR A 187 -4.86 21.11 0.67
C THR A 187 -5.13 19.94 1.61
N ARG A 188 -6.27 19.93 2.31
CA ARG A 188 -6.60 18.88 3.26
C ARG A 188 -6.81 17.55 2.56
N ILE A 189 -6.14 16.52 3.06
CA ILE A 189 -6.34 15.15 2.63
C ILE A 189 -7.80 14.76 2.88
N ASN A 190 -8.45 14.31 1.81
CA ASN A 190 -9.76 13.68 1.82
C ASN A 190 -9.80 12.73 0.62
N LYS A 191 -9.29 11.52 0.83
CA LYS A 191 -9.02 10.57 -0.25
C LYS A 191 -9.56 9.19 0.10
N THR A 192 -10.45 8.69 -0.75
CA THR A 192 -10.82 7.27 -0.76
C THR A 192 -9.94 6.54 -1.76
N SER A 193 -9.37 5.42 -1.34
CA SER A 193 -8.58 4.53 -2.19
C SER A 193 -9.13 3.10 -2.07
N THR A 194 -8.98 2.31 -3.13
CA THR A 194 -9.26 0.88 -3.08
C THR A 194 -8.18 0.15 -3.84
N GLN A 195 -7.59 -0.86 -3.20
CA GLN A 195 -6.70 -1.79 -3.87
C GLN A 195 -7.42 -3.11 -4.12
N LEU A 196 -7.30 -3.64 -5.32
CA LEU A 196 -7.70 -5.01 -5.66
C LEU A 196 -6.44 -5.86 -5.72
N PHE A 197 -6.52 -7.09 -5.22
CA PHE A 197 -5.42 -8.04 -5.33
C PHE A 197 -5.90 -9.40 -5.80
N TRP A 198 -5.04 -10.02 -6.59
CA TRP A 198 -5.19 -11.34 -7.16
C TRP A 198 -3.82 -12.01 -7.12
N VAL A 199 -3.76 -13.20 -6.54
CA VAL A 199 -2.55 -14.03 -6.48
C VAL A 199 -2.93 -15.41 -6.98
N GLU A 200 -2.27 -15.89 -8.02
CA GLU A 200 -2.34 -17.30 -8.42
C GLU A 200 -1.35 -18.10 -7.58
N LEU A 201 -1.83 -19.21 -7.04
CA LEU A 201 -1.04 -20.20 -6.32
C LEU A 201 -0.75 -21.33 -7.31
N LEU A 202 0.45 -21.33 -7.87
CA LEU A 202 0.89 -22.41 -8.75
C LEU A 202 1.15 -23.66 -7.90
N GLU A 203 0.41 -24.73 -8.15
CA GLU A 203 0.78 -26.07 -7.66
C GLU A 203 2.02 -26.55 -8.44
N ASP A 204 2.94 -27.19 -7.72
CA ASP A 204 4.07 -27.98 -8.27
C ASP A 204 5.32 -27.26 -8.83
N GLY A 205 5.51 -25.95 -8.59
CA GLY A 205 6.80 -25.31 -8.84
C GLY A 205 7.33 -25.41 -10.29
N ARG A 206 6.41 -25.42 -11.28
CA ARG A 206 6.72 -25.38 -12.72
C ARG A 206 6.13 -24.15 -13.39
#